data_AF-A0A3A6PFY1-F1
#
_entry.id   AF-A0A3A6PFY1-F1
#
_cell.length_a   1.000
_cell.length_b   1.000
_cell.length_c   1.000
_cell.angle_alpha   90.00
_cell.angle_beta   90.00
_cell.angle_gamma   90.00
#
_symmetry.space_group_name_H-M   'P 1'
#
loop_
_entity.id
_entity.type
_entity.pdbx_description
1 polymer ?
#
loop_
_entity_poly.entity_id
_entity_poly.type
_entity_poly.pdbx_seq_one_letter_code
_entity_poly.pdbx_strand_id
1 'polypeptide(L)'
;MLYKPGDDACMNANVIEEGETEKTIFYISLAHLQINNGIISARIHEQIKNIIKVFDIDNFVEELGLDDAKDLSRRVESLEIEIQNVEVIG
;
A
#
# COMPACT_ATOMS: atom_id res chain seq x y z
N MET A 1 12.12 -5.97 -44.21
CA MET A 1 12.35 -6.36 -42.80
C MET A 1 11.00 -6.66 -42.20
N LEU A 2 10.79 -7.90 -41.76
CA LEU A 2 9.51 -8.40 -41.25
C LEU A 2 9.30 -7.91 -39.82
N TYR A 3 8.22 -7.16 -39.60
CA TYR A 3 7.69 -6.84 -38.28
C TYR A 3 7.21 -8.12 -37.62
N LYS A 4 7.70 -8.44 -36.41
CA LYS A 4 7.15 -9.48 -35.55
C LYS A 4 6.36 -8.81 -34.43
N PRO A 5 5.02 -8.87 -34.42
CA PRO A 5 4.24 -8.52 -33.25
C PRO A 5 4.28 -9.73 -32.32
N GLY A 6 5.02 -9.63 -31.22
CA GLY A 6 5.28 -10.81 -30.38
C GLY A 6 5.70 -10.54 -28.95
N ASP A 7 5.77 -9.29 -28.51
CA ASP A 7 5.87 -8.99 -27.09
C ASP A 7 4.85 -7.88 -26.82
N ASP A 8 3.60 -8.33 -26.68
CA ASP A 8 2.57 -7.59 -25.98
C ASP A 8 3.18 -7.14 -24.64
N ALA A 9 3.67 -5.90 -24.64
CA ALA A 9 3.68 -5.06 -23.47
C ALA A 9 2.22 -4.89 -23.06
N CYS A 10 1.65 -5.95 -22.48
CA CYS A 10 0.65 -5.84 -21.44
C CYS A 10 1.36 -5.06 -20.33
N MET A 11 1.38 -3.74 -20.50
CA MET A 11 1.72 -2.80 -19.47
C MET A 11 0.74 -3.11 -18.35
N ASN A 12 1.17 -3.93 -17.39
CA ASN A 12 0.64 -3.88 -16.04
C ASN A 12 0.95 -2.47 -15.54
N ALA A 13 0.08 -1.54 -15.92
CA ALA A 13 0.07 -0.15 -15.49
C ALA A 13 -0.31 -0.14 -14.01
N ASN A 14 0.64 -0.54 -13.18
CA ASN A 14 0.55 -0.49 -11.73
C ASN A 14 1.90 -0.24 -11.08
N VAL A 15 2.90 0.14 -11.88
CA VAL A 15 4.15 0.69 -11.38
C VAL A 15 3.91 2.16 -11.19
N ILE A 16 3.47 2.52 -10.00
CA ILE A 16 3.67 3.89 -9.55
C ILE A 16 5.17 3.99 -9.28
N GLU A 17 5.91 4.77 -10.08
CA GLU A 17 7.28 5.19 -9.75
C GLU A 17 7.21 6.24 -8.64
N GLU A 18 6.63 5.85 -7.51
CA GLU A 18 6.54 6.65 -6.29
C GLU A 18 7.70 6.28 -5.37
N GLY A 19 8.19 7.25 -4.60
CA GLY A 19 9.08 6.96 -3.48
C GLY A 19 8.41 5.96 -2.53
N GLU A 20 9.22 5.25 -1.74
CA GLU A 20 8.71 4.26 -0.79
C GLU A 20 7.74 4.90 0.22
N THR A 21 7.89 6.20 0.50
CA THR A 21 6.98 7.02 1.30
C THR A 21 5.60 7.13 0.68
N GLU A 22 5.50 7.65 -0.55
CA GLU A 22 4.21 7.85 -1.20
C GLU A 22 3.49 6.53 -1.43
N LYS A 23 4.22 5.50 -1.83
CA LYS A 23 3.68 4.15 -2.01
C LYS A 23 3.09 3.60 -0.71
N THR A 24 3.77 3.80 0.42
CA THR A 24 3.28 3.38 1.74
C THR A 24 1.99 4.13 2.10
N ILE A 25 1.99 5.45 1.95
CA ILE A 25 0.81 6.30 2.22
C ILE A 25 -0.37 5.90 1.34
N PHE A 26 -0.12 5.64 0.05
CA PHE A 26 -1.12 5.21 -0.91
C PHE A 26 -1.77 3.89 -0.48
N TYR A 27 -0.96 2.87 -0.18
CA TYR A 27 -1.48 1.56 0.21
C TYR A 27 -2.28 1.63 1.52
N ILE A 28 -1.78 2.35 2.53
CA ILE A 28 -2.50 2.59 3.79
C ILE A 28 -3.85 3.26 3.53
N SER A 29 -3.87 4.30 2.70
CA SER A 29 -5.09 5.03 2.36
C SER A 29 -6.10 4.15 1.61
N LEU A 30 -5.62 3.35 0.64
CA LEU A 30 -6.43 2.42 -0.11
C LEU A 30 -7.00 1.30 0.77
N ALA A 31 -6.21 0.80 1.71
CA ALA A 31 -6.66 -0.22 2.65
C ALA A 31 -7.77 0.30 3.56
N HIS A 32 -7.62 1.49 4.15
CA HIS A 32 -8.71 2.09 4.94
C HIS A 32 -9.98 2.28 4.10
N LEU A 33 -9.88 2.73 2.85
CA LEU A 33 -11.04 2.88 1.97
C LEU A 33 -11.74 1.53 1.74
N GLN A 34 -10.99 0.47 1.49
CA GLN A 34 -11.53 -0.87 1.30
C GLN A 34 -12.16 -1.39 2.60
N ILE A 35 -11.44 -1.34 3.71
CA ILE A 35 -11.90 -1.79 5.03
C ILE A 35 -13.18 -1.06 5.46
N ASN A 36 -13.27 0.26 5.22
CA ASN A 36 -14.48 1.04 5.51
C ASN A 36 -15.70 0.58 4.70
N ASN A 37 -15.49 -0.06 3.55
CA ASN A 37 -16.54 -0.70 2.76
C ASN A 37 -16.81 -2.17 3.18
N GLY A 38 -16.14 -2.65 4.25
CA GLY A 38 -16.32 -3.98 4.83
C GLY A 38 -15.54 -5.11 4.16
N ILE A 39 -14.80 -4.80 3.09
CA ILE A 39 -14.08 -5.80 2.28
C ILE A 39 -12.67 -5.33 1.98
N ILE A 40 -11.72 -6.23 1.86
CA ILE A 40 -10.38 -5.90 1.36
C ILE A 40 -9.95 -6.90 0.29
N SER A 41 -9.33 -6.41 -0.77
CA SER A 41 -8.79 -7.31 -1.79
C SER A 41 -7.55 -8.05 -1.26
N ALA A 42 -7.39 -9.33 -1.64
CA ALA A 42 -6.28 -10.16 -1.21
C ALA A 42 -4.91 -9.53 -1.49
N ARG A 43 -4.77 -8.87 -2.65
CA ARG A 43 -3.57 -8.13 -3.04
C ARG A 43 -3.25 -7.00 -2.05
N ILE A 44 -4.23 -6.16 -1.72
CA ILE A 44 -4.02 -5.03 -0.81
C ILE A 44 -3.77 -5.52 0.61
N HIS A 45 -4.51 -6.54 1.03
CA HIS A 45 -4.30 -7.19 2.32
C HIS A 45 -2.87 -7.72 2.49
N GLU A 46 -2.29 -8.36 1.46
CA GLU A 46 -0.89 -8.80 1.50
C GLU A 46 0.10 -7.63 1.54
N GLN A 47 -0.12 -6.57 0.74
CA GLN A 47 0.73 -5.39 0.76
C GLN A 47 0.73 -4.70 2.13
N ILE A 48 -0.42 -4.57 2.77
CA ILE A 48 -0.53 -3.98 4.12
C ILE A 48 0.18 -4.84 5.15
N LYS A 49 0.08 -6.17 5.10
CA LYS A 49 0.84 -7.05 5.98
C LYS A 49 2.35 -6.84 5.86
N ASN A 50 2.83 -6.67 4.62
CA ASN A 50 4.24 -6.39 4.39
C ASN A 50 4.64 -5.02 4.93
N ILE A 51 3.84 -3.97 4.69
CA ILE A 51 4.06 -2.62 5.23
C ILE A 51 4.13 -2.66 6.76
N ILE A 52 3.12 -3.21 7.44
CA ILE A 52 3.09 -3.29 8.91
C ILE A 52 4.34 -4.00 9.45
N LYS A 53 4.78 -5.08 8.80
CA LYS A 53 5.94 -5.87 9.24
C LYS A 53 7.26 -5.11 9.17
N VAL A 54 7.41 -4.20 8.20
CA VAL A 54 8.66 -3.48 7.94
C VAL A 54 8.58 -1.99 8.26
N PHE A 55 7.44 -1.54 8.80
CA PHE A 55 7.20 -0.14 9.10
C PHE A 55 8.18 0.35 10.17
N ASP A 56 8.88 1.43 9.86
CA ASP A 56 9.79 2.13 10.76
C ASP A 56 9.57 3.62 10.57
N ILE A 57 9.09 4.28 11.62
CA ILE A 57 8.74 5.70 11.62
C ILE A 57 9.93 6.57 11.22
N ASP A 58 11.16 6.18 11.58
CA ASP A 58 12.36 6.98 11.33
C ASP A 58 12.61 7.17 9.82
N ASN A 59 12.20 6.20 8.99
CA ASN A 59 12.30 6.29 7.53
C ASN A 59 11.37 7.35 6.91
N PHE A 60 10.34 7.78 7.65
CA PHE A 60 9.35 8.76 7.17
C PHE A 60 9.53 10.15 7.78
N VAL A 61 10.27 10.27 8.89
CA VAL A 61 10.48 11.56 9.58
C VAL A 61 11.24 12.55 8.71
N GLU A 62 12.20 12.09 7.91
CA GLU A 62 13.00 12.96 7.03
C GLU A 62 12.14 13.56 5.91
N GLU A 63 11.24 12.78 5.32
CA GLU A 63 10.43 13.22 4.17
C GLU A 63 9.13 13.92 4.57
N LEU A 64 8.45 13.46 5.63
CA LEU A 64 7.15 13.98 6.06
C LEU A 64 7.25 14.99 7.20
N GLY A 65 8.33 14.94 7.98
CA GLY A 65 8.40 15.61 9.27
C GLY A 65 7.73 14.81 10.39
N LEU A 66 8.08 15.15 11.63
CA LEU A 66 7.75 14.36 12.83
C LEU A 66 6.24 14.19 13.07
N ASP A 67 5.46 15.25 12.86
CA ASP A 67 4.02 15.22 13.17
C ASP A 67 3.25 14.35 12.17
N ASP A 68 3.58 14.47 10.88
CA ASP A 68 2.96 13.67 9.81
C ASP A 68 3.41 12.20 9.87
N ALA A 69 4.69 11.94 10.18
CA ALA A 69 5.19 10.59 10.41
C ALA A 69 4.49 9.91 11.61
N LYS A 70 4.19 10.65 12.68
CA LYS A 70 3.41 10.15 13.82
C LYS A 70 1.96 9.88 13.45
N ASP A 71 1.34 10.74 12.63
CA ASP A 71 -0.01 10.49 12.12
C ASP A 71 -0.03 9.19 11.30
N LEU A 72 0.95 9.00 10.42
CA LEU A 72 1.10 7.77 9.64
C LEU A 72 1.27 6.54 10.52
N SER A 73 2.13 6.61 11.55
CA SER A 73 2.31 5.52 12.52
C SER A 73 0.99 5.09 13.16
N ARG A 74 0.16 6.06 13.60
CA ARG A 74 -1.16 5.75 14.19
C ARG A 74 -2.10 5.06 13.21
N ARG A 75 -2.05 5.44 11.92
CA ARG A 75 -2.85 4.78 10.88
C ARG A 75 -2.39 3.34 10.66
N VAL A 76 -1.08 3.09 10.65
CA VAL A 76 -0.51 1.73 10.56
C VAL A 76 -0.93 0.88 11.75
N GLU A 77 -0.85 1.41 12.97
CA GLU A 77 -1.31 0.74 14.19
C GLU A 77 -2.81 0.39 14.13
N SER A 78 -3.64 1.30 13.61
CA SER A 78 -5.08 1.03 13.39
C SER A 78 -5.30 -0.12 12.41
N LEU A 79 -4.57 -0.10 11.28
CA LEU A 79 -4.65 -1.14 10.26
C LEU A 79 -4.26 -2.52 10.81
N GLU A 80 -3.29 -2.62 11.71
CA GLU A 80 -2.87 -3.90 12.31
C GLU A 80 -4.05 -4.65 12.97
N ILE A 81 -4.97 -3.91 13.57
CA ILE A 81 -6.18 -4.45 14.20
C ILE A 81 -7.28 -4.66 13.14
N GLU A 82 -7.51 -3.66 12.29
CA GLU A 82 -8.59 -3.68 11.30
C GLU A 82 -8.44 -4.82 10.30
N ILE A 83 -7.21 -5.10 9.83
CA ILE A 83 -6.97 -6.12 8.80
C ILE A 83 -7.26 -7.54 9.28
N GLN A 84 -7.31 -7.77 10.59
CA GLN A 84 -7.61 -9.08 11.18
C GLN A 84 -9.12 -9.37 11.20
N ASN A 85 -9.94 -8.33 11.09
CA ASN A 85 -11.39 -8.39 11.29
C ASN A 85 -12.20 -8.17 10.00
N VAL A 86 -11.54 -7.85 8.89
CA VAL A 86 -12.18 -7.55 7.60
C VAL A 86 -12.29 -8.80 6.72
N GLU A 87 -13.34 -8.87 5.89
CA GLU A 87 -13.48 -9.92 4.89
C GLU A 87 -12.49 -9.73 3.73
N VAL A 88 -11.72 -10.78 3.42
CA VAL A 88 -10.75 -10.76 2.33
C VAL A 88 -11.35 -11.38 1.06
N ILE A 89 -11.41 -10.61 -0.02
CA ILE A 89 -11.92 -11.04 -1.33
C ILE A 89 -10.76 -11.22 -2.33
N GLY A 90 -10.77 -12.36 -3.05
CA GLY A 90 -9.73 -12.77 -3.99
C GLY A 90 -10.09 -12.49 -5.44
#